data_AF-A0A849H862-F1
#
_entry.id   AF-A0A849H862-F1
#
_cell.length_a   1.000
_cell.length_b   1.000
_cell.length_c   1.000
_cell.angle_alpha   90.00
_cell.angle_beta   90.00
_cell.angle_gamma   90.00
#
_symmetry.space_group_name_H-M   'P 1'
#
loop_
_entity.id
_entity.type
_entity.pdbx_description
1 polymer ?
#
loop_
_entity_poly.entity_id
_entity_poly.type
_entity_poly.pdbx_seq_one_letter_code
_entity_poly.pdbx_strand_id
1 'polypeptide(L)'
;MRISTDGFIDIRTTVKVRTPGLHDVKIEPMPEAEAMAFLLSHSFPGHRRIVRPLTPRERVKLKKASWADSVNERMCLVDRVWRDITSPVPSPCDPEEPELVQIVSVEGGWSYPIYLAGVETRVMPTGGVPLAELRKKLGAPLLDLSGQKAS
;
A
#
# COMPACT_ATOMS: atom_id res chain seq x y z
N MET A 1 -39.61 -13.74 14.02
CA MET A 1 -38.58 -14.06 13.01
C MET A 1 -37.49 -14.84 13.72
N ARG A 2 -37.35 -16.14 13.45
CA ARG A 2 -36.26 -16.97 13.98
C ARG A 2 -35.34 -17.27 12.81
N ILE A 3 -34.12 -16.77 12.89
CA ILE A 3 -33.04 -17.19 12.00
C ILE A 3 -32.50 -18.48 12.62
N SER A 4 -32.65 -19.60 11.92
CA SER A 4 -31.93 -20.83 12.24
C SER A 4 -30.47 -20.65 11.83
N THR A 5 -29.58 -21.27 12.61
CA THR A 5 -28.12 -21.13 12.55
C THR A 5 -27.47 -21.69 11.27
N ASP A 6 -28.25 -22.04 10.25
CA ASP A 6 -27.85 -22.73 9.02
C ASP A 6 -27.97 -21.88 7.74
N GLY A 7 -28.34 -20.59 7.83
CA GLY A 7 -28.06 -19.61 6.77
C GLY A 7 -29.00 -19.59 5.56
N PHE A 8 -30.16 -20.24 5.59
CA PHE A 8 -31.18 -20.10 4.55
C PHE A 8 -32.30 -19.12 4.96
N ILE A 9 -32.75 -18.29 4.00
CA ILE A 9 -33.82 -17.30 4.17
C ILE A 9 -35.09 -17.80 3.47
N ASP A 10 -36.18 -17.94 4.22
CA ASP A 10 -37.50 -18.28 3.69
C ASP A 10 -38.16 -17.05 3.04
N ILE A 11 -38.29 -17.09 1.70
CA ILE A 11 -38.77 -15.99 0.84
C ILE A 11 -40.30 -15.84 0.80
N ARG A 12 -41.06 -16.62 1.60
CA ARG A 12 -42.53 -16.60 1.59
C ARG A 12 -43.18 -15.48 2.41
N THR A 13 -42.38 -14.64 3.07
CA THR A 13 -42.91 -13.65 4.04
C THR A 13 -42.77 -12.22 3.50
N THR A 14 -43.88 -11.56 3.18
CA THR A 14 -43.99 -10.16 2.68
C THR A 14 -43.78 -9.09 3.75
N VAL A 15 -42.92 -9.34 4.74
CA VAL A 15 -42.52 -8.31 5.70
C VAL A 15 -41.28 -7.61 5.14
N LYS A 16 -41.32 -6.28 4.99
CA LYS A 16 -40.12 -5.48 4.71
C LYS A 16 -39.16 -5.60 5.90
N VAL A 17 -38.30 -6.61 5.85
CA VAL A 17 -37.19 -6.76 6.78
C VAL A 17 -36.21 -5.64 6.46
N ARG A 18 -36.09 -4.67 7.38
CA ARG A 18 -35.03 -3.67 7.33
C ARG A 18 -33.72 -4.44 7.45
N THR A 19 -32.98 -4.56 6.35
CA THR A 19 -31.65 -5.18 6.35
C THR A 19 -30.86 -4.54 7.49
N PRO A 20 -30.32 -5.32 8.45
CA PRO A 20 -29.44 -4.76 9.46
C PRO A 20 -28.36 -3.97 8.72
N GLY A 21 -28.29 -2.67 9.00
CA GLY A 21 -27.33 -1.78 8.35
C GLY A 21 -25.92 -2.36 8.48
N LEU A 22 -25.11 -2.14 7.45
CA LEU A 22 -23.69 -2.48 7.39
C LEU A 22 -23.08 -2.29 8.79
N HIS A 23 -22.75 -3.39 9.47
CA HIS A 23 -21.95 -3.28 10.68
C HIS A 23 -20.63 -2.65 10.24
N ASP A 24 -20.29 -1.49 10.81
CA ASP A 24 -18.96 -0.90 10.71
C ASP A 24 -17.98 -1.91 11.30
N VAL A 25 -17.55 -2.88 10.49
CA VAL A 25 -16.49 -3.80 10.86
C VAL A 25 -15.28 -2.92 11.09
N LYS A 26 -14.85 -2.83 12.35
CA LYS A 26 -13.67 -2.06 12.73
C LYS A 26 -12.45 -2.76 12.12
N ILE A 27 -12.06 -2.31 10.93
CA ILE A 27 -10.90 -2.87 10.22
C ILE A 27 -9.64 -2.41 10.94
N GLU A 28 -8.93 -3.37 11.52
CA GLU A 28 -7.62 -3.11 12.11
C GLU A 28 -6.59 -2.76 11.01
N PRO A 29 -5.68 -1.80 11.27
CA PRO A 29 -4.61 -1.46 10.32
C PRO A 29 -3.79 -2.68 9.91
N MET A 30 -3.42 -2.76 8.62
CA MET A 30 -2.43 -3.72 8.14
C MET A 30 -1.08 -3.49 8.86
N PRO A 31 -0.30 -4.53 9.21
CA PRO A 31 1.07 -4.38 9.68
C PRO A 31 1.89 -3.47 8.77
N GLU A 32 2.77 -2.63 9.32
CA GLU A 32 3.46 -1.60 8.53
C GLU A 32 4.33 -2.17 7.40
N ALA A 33 5.11 -3.21 7.70
CA ALA A 33 5.93 -3.89 6.70
C ALA A 33 5.08 -4.48 5.56
N GLU A 34 3.95 -5.12 5.88
CA GLU A 34 3.01 -5.67 4.90
C GLU A 34 2.35 -4.56 4.06
N ALA A 35 1.94 -3.47 4.71
CA ALA A 35 1.34 -2.32 4.03
C ALA A 35 2.30 -1.65 3.06
N MET A 36 3.56 -1.49 3.45
CA MET A 36 4.59 -0.93 2.58
C MET A 36 4.90 -1.87 1.42
N ALA A 37 5.05 -3.18 1.69
CA ALA A 37 5.26 -4.19 0.65
C ALA A 37 4.11 -4.19 -0.38
N PHE A 38 2.87 -4.15 0.10
CA PHE A 38 1.69 -4.10 -0.77
C PHE A 38 1.64 -2.82 -1.60
N LEU A 39 1.85 -1.65 -0.99
CA LEU A 39 1.88 -0.38 -1.70
C LEU A 39 2.95 -0.39 -2.80
N LEU A 40 4.17 -0.81 -2.45
CA LEU A 40 5.35 -0.78 -3.33
C LEU A 40 5.40 -1.93 -4.35
N SER A 41 4.45 -2.86 -4.30
CA SER A 41 4.23 -3.83 -5.38
C SER A 41 3.57 -3.23 -6.63
N HIS A 42 3.12 -1.97 -6.55
CA HIS A 42 2.51 -1.23 -7.65
C HIS A 42 3.51 -0.23 -8.26
N SER A 43 3.27 0.16 -9.51
CA SER A 43 3.93 1.28 -10.17
C SER A 43 2.99 2.47 -10.20
N PHE A 44 3.55 3.67 -10.04
CA PHE A 44 2.77 4.89 -9.90
C PHE A 44 3.16 5.91 -10.97
N PRO A 45 2.19 6.57 -11.61
CA PRO A 45 2.49 7.61 -12.57
C PRO A 45 3.14 8.83 -11.91
N GLY A 46 4.09 9.43 -12.61
CA GLY A 46 4.85 10.59 -12.18
C GLY A 46 6.05 10.24 -11.30
N HIS A 47 6.94 11.20 -11.15
CA HIS A 47 8.19 11.06 -10.40
C HIS A 47 8.01 11.56 -8.97
N ARG A 48 8.03 10.63 -8.00
CA ARG A 48 7.76 10.94 -6.59
C ARG A 48 8.68 10.14 -5.67
N ARG A 49 8.87 10.64 -4.45
CA ARG A 49 9.56 9.91 -3.36
C ARG A 49 8.72 9.92 -2.09
N ILE A 50 8.87 8.91 -1.24
CA ILE A 50 8.21 8.82 0.06
C ILE A 50 8.86 9.83 1.02
N VAL A 51 8.04 10.63 1.70
CA VAL A 51 8.51 11.68 2.63
C VAL A 51 8.14 11.41 4.09
N ARG A 52 7.29 10.42 4.36
CA ARG A 52 6.87 10.05 5.71
C ARG A 52 6.35 8.61 5.79
N PRO A 53 6.31 7.99 6.99
CA PRO A 53 5.70 6.68 7.21
C PRO A 53 4.18 6.65 6.96
N LEU A 54 3.65 5.43 6.86
CA LEU A 54 2.22 5.16 6.78
C LEU A 54 1.55 5.30 8.15
N THR A 55 0.54 6.16 8.23
CA THR A 55 -0.34 6.27 9.40
C THR A 55 -1.27 5.06 9.52
N PRO A 56 -1.85 4.78 10.71
CA PRO A 56 -2.87 3.74 10.87
C PRO A 56 -4.03 3.88 9.87
N ARG A 57 -4.44 5.11 9.56
CA ARG A 57 -5.51 5.40 8.59
C ARG A 57 -5.14 4.93 7.18
N GLU A 58 -3.91 5.18 6.73
CA GLU A 58 -3.43 4.73 5.43
C GLU A 58 -3.28 3.21 5.39
N ARG A 59 -2.81 2.59 6.46
CA ARG A 59 -2.73 1.12 6.57
C ARG A 59 -4.11 0.45 6.54
N VAL A 60 -5.16 1.10 7.06
CA VAL A 60 -6.55 0.63 6.89
C VAL A 60 -7.02 0.78 5.44
N LYS A 61 -6.69 1.88 4.75
CA LYS A 61 -7.01 2.05 3.32
C LYS A 61 -6.33 0.97 2.48
N LEU A 62 -5.07 0.65 2.74
CA LEU A 62 -4.33 -0.39 2.04
C LEU A 62 -4.90 -1.79 2.31
N LYS A 63 -5.35 -2.07 3.53
CA LYS A 63 -6.07 -3.31 3.84
C LYS A 63 -7.40 -3.44 3.11
N LYS A 64 -8.14 -2.34 2.94
CA LYS A 64 -9.33 -2.34 2.09
C LYS A 64 -8.98 -2.59 0.63
N ALA A 65 -7.89 -2.00 0.14
CA ALA A 65 -7.43 -2.16 -1.23
C ALA A 65 -7.00 -3.61 -1.54
N SER A 66 -6.39 -4.32 -0.59
CA SER A 66 -6.00 -5.72 -0.77
C SER A 66 -7.22 -6.67 -0.85
N TRP A 67 -8.36 -6.27 -0.30
CA TRP A 67 -9.63 -7.00 -0.39
C TRP A 67 -10.59 -6.48 -1.47
N ALA A 68 -10.18 -5.46 -2.25
CA ALA A 68 -11.05 -4.90 -3.26
C ALA A 68 -11.35 -5.91 -4.38
N ASP A 69 -12.63 -6.00 -4.75
CA ASP A 69 -13.14 -6.93 -5.77
C ASP A 69 -12.86 -6.46 -7.20
N SER A 70 -12.34 -5.23 -7.36
CA SER A 70 -11.95 -4.69 -8.67
C SER A 70 -10.59 -4.01 -8.64
N VAL A 71 -9.88 -4.09 -9.77
CA VAL A 71 -8.61 -3.37 -9.98
C VAL A 71 -8.81 -1.87 -9.83
N ASN A 72 -9.91 -1.32 -10.36
CA ASN A 72 -10.17 0.12 -10.29
C ASN A 72 -10.34 0.61 -8.84
N GLU A 73 -11.09 -0.12 -8.02
CA GLU A 73 -11.26 0.22 -6.60
C GLU A 73 -9.92 0.11 -5.84
N ARG A 74 -9.16 -0.96 -6.07
CA ARG A 74 -7.82 -1.13 -5.50
C ARG A 74 -6.92 0.05 -5.85
N MET A 75 -6.81 0.36 -7.14
CA MET A 75 -5.95 1.44 -7.63
C MET A 75 -6.40 2.79 -7.08
N CYS A 76 -7.71 3.07 -6.99
CA CYS A 76 -8.21 4.31 -6.39
C CYS A 76 -7.73 4.50 -4.93
N LEU A 77 -7.71 3.43 -4.13
CA LEU A 77 -7.27 3.47 -2.74
C LEU A 77 -5.73 3.59 -2.64
N VAL A 78 -5.02 2.79 -3.45
CA VAL A 78 -3.55 2.75 -3.51
C VAL A 78 -2.98 4.09 -3.98
N ASP A 79 -3.50 4.69 -5.06
CA ASP A 79 -3.07 6.00 -5.57
C ASP A 79 -3.27 7.11 -4.55
N ARG A 80 -4.38 7.06 -3.80
CA ARG A 80 -4.65 8.05 -2.76
C ARG A 80 -3.60 7.98 -1.65
N VAL A 81 -3.29 6.79 -1.16
CA VAL A 81 -2.24 6.59 -0.15
C VAL A 81 -0.88 7.04 -0.69
N TRP A 82 -0.55 6.67 -1.93
CA TRP A 82 0.69 7.10 -2.57
C TRP A 82 0.82 8.61 -2.59
N ARG A 83 -0.19 9.34 -3.07
CA ARG A 83 -0.18 10.81 -3.10
C ARG A 83 -0.10 11.43 -1.70
N ASP A 84 -0.75 10.81 -0.70
CA ASP A 84 -0.76 11.30 0.68
C ASP A 84 0.64 11.24 1.33
N ILE A 85 1.48 10.25 0.99
CA ILE A 85 2.79 10.01 1.64
C ILE A 85 4.00 10.44 0.81
N THR A 86 3.80 10.89 -0.42
CA THR A 86 4.88 11.20 -1.36
C THR A 86 4.89 12.65 -1.82
N SER A 87 6.07 13.13 -2.19
CA SER A 87 6.27 14.44 -2.83
C SER A 87 6.83 14.27 -4.25
N PRO A 88 6.49 15.16 -5.19
CA PRO A 88 7.14 15.20 -6.50
C PRO A 88 8.66 15.40 -6.39
N VAL A 89 9.39 14.81 -7.32
CA VAL A 89 10.83 15.03 -7.51
C VAL A 89 11.09 15.44 -8.96
N PRO A 90 12.26 16.02 -9.26
CA PRO A 90 12.67 16.25 -10.65
C PRO A 90 12.60 14.97 -11.48
N SER A 91 12.40 15.13 -12.79
CA SER A 91 12.47 14.01 -13.73
C SER A 91 13.85 13.36 -13.73
N PRO A 92 13.95 12.06 -14.07
CA PRO A 92 15.23 11.39 -14.18
C PRO A 92 16.10 12.08 -15.23
N CYS A 93 17.41 12.00 -15.06
CA CYS A 93 18.38 12.57 -15.99
C CYS A 93 18.26 11.95 -17.38
N ASP A 94 17.99 10.65 -17.44
CA ASP A 94 17.70 9.89 -18.66
C ASP A 94 16.37 9.13 -18.49
N PRO A 95 15.34 9.40 -19.30
CA PRO A 95 14.06 8.68 -19.24
C PRO A 95 14.16 7.19 -19.60
N GLU A 96 15.17 6.78 -20.37
CA GLU A 96 15.35 5.39 -20.82
C GLU A 96 16.06 4.53 -19.78
N GLU A 97 16.76 5.15 -18.81
CA GLU A 97 17.46 4.45 -17.74
C GLU A 97 16.77 4.64 -16.38
N PRO A 98 16.48 3.55 -15.63
CA PRO A 98 15.94 3.68 -14.29
C PRO A 98 16.88 4.41 -13.33
N GLU A 99 16.44 5.54 -12.78
CA GLU A 99 17.21 6.33 -11.81
C GLU A 99 16.77 6.02 -10.38
N LEU A 100 17.71 5.57 -9.53
CA LEU A 100 17.43 5.28 -8.12
C LEU A 100 17.24 6.58 -7.33
N VAL A 101 16.03 6.83 -6.84
CA VAL A 101 15.72 8.06 -6.08
C VAL A 101 15.76 7.86 -4.57
N GLN A 102 15.43 6.66 -4.09
CA GLN A 102 15.29 6.41 -2.66
C GLN A 102 15.37 4.91 -2.34
N ILE A 103 15.85 4.57 -1.16
CA ILE A 103 15.73 3.23 -0.60
C ILE A 103 14.84 3.32 0.63
N VAL A 104 13.81 2.48 0.72
CA VAL A 104 12.92 2.41 1.89
C VAL A 104 13.18 1.12 2.64
N SER A 105 13.66 1.19 3.89
CA SER A 105 13.76 0.03 4.76
C SER A 105 12.57 -0.06 5.71
N VAL A 106 12.07 -1.27 5.91
CA VAL A 106 10.98 -1.56 6.84
C VAL A 106 11.40 -2.60 7.88
N GLU A 107 10.59 -2.75 8.92
CA GLU A 107 10.78 -3.81 9.92
C GLU A 107 10.87 -5.20 9.25
N GLY A 108 11.70 -6.08 9.80
CA GLY A 108 11.99 -7.41 9.23
C GLY A 108 13.17 -7.44 8.25
N GLY A 109 13.89 -6.32 8.08
CA GLY A 109 15.16 -6.29 7.33
C GLY A 109 15.00 -6.22 5.81
N TRP A 110 13.79 -5.96 5.33
CA TRP A 110 13.51 -5.74 3.91
C TRP A 110 13.78 -4.29 3.50
N SER A 111 14.20 -4.12 2.25
CA SER A 111 14.48 -2.82 1.64
C SER A 111 13.89 -2.76 0.25
N TYR A 112 13.31 -1.61 -0.09
CA TYR A 112 12.63 -1.36 -1.34
C TYR A 112 13.32 -0.19 -2.06
N PRO A 113 14.19 -0.47 -3.04
CA PRO A 113 14.80 0.56 -3.85
C PRO A 113 13.78 1.10 -4.85
N ILE A 114 13.47 2.39 -4.73
CA ILE A 114 12.49 3.11 -5.54
C ILE A 114 13.24 3.81 -6.67
N TYR A 115 12.84 3.51 -7.90
CA TYR A 115 13.37 4.09 -9.13
C TYR A 115 12.34 4.96 -9.82
N LEU A 116 12.84 5.97 -10.53
CA LEU A 116 12.13 6.68 -11.58
C LEU A 116 12.43 5.95 -12.89
N ALA A 117 11.41 5.44 -13.58
CA ALA A 117 11.57 4.70 -14.84
C ALA A 117 10.56 5.20 -15.87
N GLY A 118 11.05 5.79 -16.96
CA GLY A 118 10.19 6.42 -17.97
C GLY A 118 9.36 7.56 -17.39
N VAL A 119 8.06 7.30 -17.18
CA VAL A 119 7.08 8.26 -16.63
C VAL A 119 6.53 7.84 -15.27
N GLU A 120 7.11 6.81 -14.65
CA GLU A 120 6.59 6.17 -13.45
C GLU A 120 7.62 6.13 -12.32
N THR A 121 7.12 6.02 -11.09
CA THR A 121 7.88 5.62 -9.92
C THR A 121 7.55 4.16 -9.58
N ARG A 122 8.55 3.31 -9.42
CA ARG A 122 8.36 1.89 -9.08
C ARG A 122 9.54 1.29 -8.32
N VAL A 123 9.33 0.14 -7.68
CA VAL A 123 10.42 -0.60 -7.03
C VAL A 123 11.09 -1.58 -7.99
N MET A 124 12.41 -1.66 -7.95
CA MET A 124 13.20 -2.62 -8.74
C MET A 124 14.34 -3.24 -7.89
N PRO A 125 14.48 -4.58 -7.80
CA PRO A 125 13.54 -5.59 -8.33
C PRO A 125 12.22 -5.60 -7.55
N THR A 126 11.15 -6.05 -8.22
CA THR A 126 9.81 -6.18 -7.61
C THR A 126 9.87 -7.06 -6.36
N GLY A 127 9.20 -6.64 -5.29
CA GLY A 127 9.18 -7.36 -4.01
C GLY A 127 10.26 -6.93 -3.02
N GLY A 128 11.18 -6.06 -3.42
CA GLY A 128 12.27 -5.59 -2.55
C GLY A 128 13.39 -6.61 -2.40
N VAL A 129 14.38 -6.27 -1.59
CA VAL A 129 15.57 -7.09 -1.33
C VAL A 129 15.97 -7.02 0.13
N PRO A 130 16.70 -8.02 0.67
CA PRO A 130 17.25 -7.93 2.01
C PRO A 130 18.23 -6.75 2.16
N LEU A 131 18.12 -5.98 3.25
CA LEU A 131 18.97 -4.80 3.51
C LEU A 131 20.48 -5.14 3.48
N ALA A 132 20.84 -6.36 3.91
CA ALA A 132 22.21 -6.85 3.91
C ALA A 132 22.82 -6.94 2.50
N GLU A 133 22.01 -7.21 1.48
CA GLU A 133 22.43 -7.26 0.08
C GLU A 133 22.60 -5.86 -0.52
N LEU A 134 21.83 -4.91 -0.01
CA LEU A 134 21.75 -3.55 -0.54
C LEU A 134 22.90 -2.65 -0.06
N ARG A 135 23.32 -2.78 1.21
CA ARG A 135 24.42 -1.99 1.82
C ARG A 135 25.74 -2.08 1.05
N LYS A 136 25.89 -3.06 0.16
CA LYS A 136 27.09 -3.25 -0.66
C LYS A 136 27.02 -2.58 -2.04
N LYS A 137 25.86 -2.11 -2.50
CA LYS A 137 25.64 -1.81 -3.93
C LYS A 137 25.17 -0.39 -4.27
N LEU A 138 24.54 0.36 -3.37
CA LEU A 138 23.81 1.58 -3.75
C LEU A 138 24.16 2.78 -2.86
N GLY A 139 24.45 3.93 -3.48
CA GLY A 139 24.79 5.21 -2.83
C GLY A 139 23.61 6.19 -2.71
N ALA A 140 22.37 5.71 -2.74
CA ALA A 140 21.17 6.55 -2.70
C ALA A 140 20.68 6.85 -1.27
N PRO A 141 19.85 7.89 -1.07
CA PRO A 141 19.29 8.23 0.22
C PRO A 141 18.45 7.08 0.82
N LEU A 142 18.77 6.70 2.05
CA LEU A 142 18.01 5.71 2.82
C LEU A 142 16.95 6.40 3.68
N LEU A 143 15.70 5.99 3.52
CA LEU A 143 14.62 6.27 4.44
C LEU A 143 14.39 5.03 5.31
N ASP A 144 14.80 5.11 6.57
CA ASP A 144 14.59 4.04 7.53
C ASP A 144 13.28 4.23 8.30
N LEU A 145 12.34 3.33 8.05
CA LEU A 145 11.05 3.27 8.74
C LEU A 145 11.05 2.19 9.85
N SER A 146 12.16 1.48 10.05
CA SER A 146 12.25 0.49 11.11
C SER A 146 12.11 1.16 12.50
N GLY A 147 11.18 0.65 13.33
CA GLY A 147 10.97 1.13 14.70
C GLY A 147 10.20 2.45 14.84
N GLN A 148 9.75 3.10 13.76
CA GLN A 148 8.89 4.28 13.86
C GLN A 148 7.45 3.86 14.18
N LYS A 149 7.09 3.80 15.48
CA LYS A 149 5.68 3.75 15.87
C LYS A 149 5.02 5.05 15.44
N ALA A 150 4.21 5.01 14.38
CA ALA A 150 3.29 6.09 14.05
C ALA A 150 2.44 6.41 15.29
N SER A 151 2.65 7.58 15.90
CA SER A 151 1.82 8.12 16.98
C SER A 151 0.42 8.45 16.49
#